data_AF-R7TP57-F1
#
_entry.id   AF-R7TP57-F1
#
_cell.length_a   1.000
_cell.length_b   1.000
_cell.length_c   1.000
_cell.angle_alpha   90.00
_cell.angle_beta   90.00
_cell.angle_gamma   90.00
#
_symmetry.space_group_name_H-M   'P 1'
#
loop_
_entity.id
_entity.type
_entity.pdbx_description
1 polymer ?
#
loop_
_entity_poly.entity_id
_entity_poly.type
_entity_poly.pdbx_seq_one_letter_code
_entity_poly.pdbx_strand_id
1 'polypeptide(L)'
;KSKERRFKCGYENCGNAFKKLSHLRSHFFKHRPISDYKCSYSGCDATFFRDKVALNRHIRTKHTRERPYKCTLCDRKFIRIDHLKVHM
;
A
#
# COMPACT_ATOMS: atom_id res chain seq x y z
N LYS A 1 10.75 13.68 27.72
CA LYS A 1 9.53 12.82 27.77
C LYS A 1 9.86 11.45 27.18
N SER A 2 9.91 10.41 28.01
CA SER A 2 10.39 9.07 27.63
C SER A 2 9.57 8.51 26.46
N LYS A 3 10.26 8.12 25.39
CA LYS A 3 9.66 7.57 24.15
C LYS A 3 9.35 6.08 24.37
N GLU A 4 8.40 5.78 25.26
CA GLU A 4 8.06 4.42 25.65
C GLU A 4 7.58 3.60 24.43
N ARG A 5 8.33 2.55 24.07
CA ARG A 5 7.97 1.63 22.98
C ARG A 5 7.08 0.53 23.57
N ARG A 6 5.77 0.80 23.62
CA ARG A 6 4.79 -0.02 24.32
C ARG A 6 4.36 -1.28 23.56
N PHE A 7 4.52 -1.31 22.24
CA PHE A 7 4.05 -2.42 21.39
C PHE A 7 5.22 -3.30 20.94
N LYS A 8 5.43 -4.42 21.63
CA LYS A 8 6.51 -5.39 21.33
C LYS A 8 6.04 -6.44 20.33
N CYS A 9 6.96 -6.91 19.49
CA CYS A 9 6.72 -8.04 18.61
C CYS A 9 6.78 -9.35 19.42
N GLY A 10 5.75 -10.18 19.27
CA GLY A 10 5.63 -11.47 19.96
C GLY A 10 6.29 -12.65 19.24
N TYR A 11 6.95 -12.43 18.10
CA TYR A 11 7.71 -13.49 17.43
C TYR A 11 9.00 -13.77 18.18
N GLU A 12 9.28 -15.06 18.39
CA GLU A 12 10.52 -15.53 18.98
C GLU A 12 11.72 -14.98 18.19
N ASN A 13 12.77 -14.54 18.91
CA ASN A 13 13.98 -13.93 18.35
C ASN A 13 13.82 -12.62 17.56
N CYS A 14 12.63 -11.99 17.56
CA CYS A 14 12.45 -10.71 16.85
C CYS A 14 12.92 -9.49 17.67
N GLY A 15 12.59 -9.43 18.96
CA GLY A 15 12.98 -8.36 19.89
C GLY A 15 12.48 -6.94 19.55
N ASN A 16 11.80 -6.73 18.42
CA ASN A 16 11.41 -5.41 17.96
C ASN A 16 10.27 -4.81 18.79
N ALA A 17 10.34 -3.50 19.03
CA ALA A 17 9.30 -2.76 19.75
C ALA A 17 9.00 -1.41 19.09
N PHE A 18 7.72 -1.03 19.09
CA PHE A 18 7.19 0.11 18.38
C PHE A 18 6.40 1.02 19.31
N LYS A 19 6.30 2.30 18.93
CA LYS A 19 5.52 3.31 19.66
C LYS A 19 4.04 3.32 19.29
N LYS A 20 3.71 2.84 18.08
CA LYS A 20 2.34 2.80 17.55
C LYS A 20 1.98 1.36 17.19
N LEU A 21 0.76 0.94 17.54
CA LEU A 21 0.23 -0.37 17.18
C LEU A 21 0.15 -0.58 15.66
N SER A 22 -0.10 0.49 14.90
CA SER A 22 -0.09 0.44 13.43
C SER A 22 1.27 0.00 12.88
N HIS A 23 2.38 0.47 13.46
CA HIS A 23 3.74 0.11 13.03
C HIS A 23 4.09 -1.33 13.41
N LEU A 24 3.72 -1.78 14.61
CA LEU A 24 3.90 -3.19 15.00
C LEU A 24 3.12 -4.11 14.04
N ARG A 25 1.88 -3.73 13.74
CA ARG A 25 1.05 -4.49 12.80
C ARG A 25 1.67 -4.54 11.39
N SER A 26 2.23 -3.45 10.88
CA SER A 26 2.99 -3.47 9.61
C SER A 26 4.24 -4.31 9.68
N HIS A 27 4.92 -4.33 10.82
CA HIS A 27 6.08 -5.18 11.03
C HIS A 27 5.76 -6.68 10.98
N PHE A 28 4.57 -7.10 11.46
CA PHE A 28 4.17 -8.52 11.39
C PHE A 28 4.17 -9.08 9.96
N PHE A 29 4.01 -8.25 8.93
CA PHE A 29 4.13 -8.66 7.54
C PHE A 29 5.49 -9.34 7.23
N LYS A 30 6.56 -8.93 7.93
CA LYS A 30 7.90 -9.53 7.77
C LYS A 30 7.98 -10.97 8.28
N HIS A 31 7.14 -11.32 9.26
CA HIS A 31 7.11 -12.66 9.82
C HIS A 31 6.07 -13.54 9.13
N ARG A 32 4.90 -12.97 8.86
CA ARG A 32 3.84 -13.62 8.12
C ARG A 32 3.22 -12.58 7.18
N PRO A 33 3.32 -12.75 5.85
CA PRO A 33 2.76 -11.81 4.89
C PRO A 33 1.23 -11.93 4.84
N ILE A 34 0.58 -11.55 5.94
CA ILE A 34 -0.88 -11.43 6.02
C ILE A 34 -1.22 -10.12 5.31
N SER A 35 -1.53 -10.21 4.03
CA SER A 35 -2.10 -9.10 3.28
C SER A 35 -3.60 -9.02 3.52
N ASP A 36 -4.11 -7.84 3.86
CA ASP A 36 -5.56 -7.61 4.00
C ASP A 36 -6.26 -7.54 2.63
N TYR A 37 -5.49 -7.28 1.55
CA TYR A 37 -6.02 -7.07 0.22
C TYR A 37 -5.23 -7.89 -0.81
N LYS A 38 -5.93 -8.71 -1.59
CA LYS A 38 -5.36 -9.51 -2.68
C LYS A 38 -5.93 -9.06 -4.01
N CYS A 39 -5.13 -9.17 -5.06
CA CYS A 39 -5.65 -8.98 -6.41
C CYS A 39 -6.66 -10.08 -6.76
N SER A 40 -7.76 -9.69 -7.40
CA SER A 40 -8.83 -10.61 -7.78
C SER A 40 -8.66 -11.16 -9.20
N TYR A 41 -7.67 -10.69 -9.96
CA TYR A 41 -7.43 -11.13 -11.34
C TYR A 41 -6.73 -12.49 -11.35
N SER A 42 -7.22 -13.40 -12.20
CA SER A 42 -6.63 -14.73 -12.38
C SER A 42 -5.18 -14.62 -12.85
N GLY A 43 -4.29 -15.43 -12.26
CA GLY A 43 -2.85 -15.41 -12.54
C GLY A 43 -2.10 -14.21 -11.95
N CYS A 44 -2.70 -13.46 -11.03
CA CYS A 44 -2.04 -12.34 -10.35
C CYS A 44 -2.01 -12.52 -8.83
N ASP A 45 -0.83 -12.84 -8.31
CA ASP A 45 -0.61 -13.04 -6.86
C ASP A 45 -0.24 -11.76 -6.11
N ALA A 46 -0.53 -10.58 -6.70
CA ALA A 46 -0.20 -9.32 -6.08
C ALA A 46 -1.05 -9.11 -4.81
N THR A 47 -0.37 -8.82 -3.70
CA THR A 47 -1.02 -8.59 -2.41
C THR A 47 -0.59 -7.25 -1.80
N PHE A 48 -1.47 -6.66 -1.01
CA PHE A 48 -1.30 -5.32 -0.45
C PHE A 48 -1.67 -5.33 1.03
N PHE A 49 -0.75 -4.83 1.85
CA PHE A 49 -0.92 -4.74 3.29
C PHE A 49 -1.54 -3.40 3.66
N ARG A 50 -2.76 -3.40 4.19
CA ARG A 50 -3.48 -2.19 4.68
C ARG A 50 -3.67 -1.05 3.71
N ASP A 51 -3.34 -1.26 2.44
CA ASP A 51 -3.36 -0.22 1.45
C ASP A 51 -4.28 -0.62 0.29
N LYS A 52 -5.58 -0.39 0.51
CA LYS A 52 -6.60 -0.58 -0.53
C LYS A 52 -6.37 0.35 -1.72
N VAL A 53 -5.80 1.53 -1.50
CA VAL A 53 -5.47 2.48 -2.57
C VAL A 53 -4.37 1.91 -3.46
N ALA A 54 -3.37 1.25 -2.89
CA ALA A 54 -2.35 0.52 -3.64
C ALA A 54 -2.93 -0.63 -4.45
N LEU A 55 -3.86 -1.42 -3.89
CA LEU A 55 -4.57 -2.46 -4.66
C LEU A 55 -5.33 -1.85 -5.84
N ASN A 56 -6.15 -0.83 -5.61
CA ASN A 56 -6.92 -0.18 -6.68
C ASN A 56 -6.00 0.40 -7.76
N ARG A 57 -4.89 1.01 -7.38
CA ARG A 57 -3.87 1.51 -8.30
C ARG A 57 -3.21 0.37 -9.09
N HIS A 58 -2.90 -0.74 -8.44
CA HIS A 58 -2.38 -1.93 -9.11
C HIS A 58 -3.38 -2.44 -10.17
N ILE A 59 -4.66 -2.57 -9.81
CA ILE A 59 -5.71 -2.99 -10.74
C ILE A 59 -5.78 -2.05 -11.95
N ARG A 60 -5.80 -0.73 -11.71
CA ARG A 60 -5.81 0.26 -12.78
C ARG A 60 -4.59 0.21 -13.67
N THR A 61 -3.41 0.00 -13.10
CA THR A 61 -2.15 0.05 -13.86
C THR A 61 -1.85 -1.24 -14.62
N LYS A 62 -2.23 -2.40 -14.09
CA LYS A 62 -1.83 -3.70 -14.64
C LYS A 62 -2.95 -4.43 -15.37
N HIS A 63 -4.20 -4.21 -14.97
CA HIS A 63 -5.32 -5.00 -15.48
C HIS A 63 -6.27 -4.19 -16.36
N THR A 64 -6.75 -3.03 -15.89
CA THR A 64 -7.78 -2.27 -16.62
C THR A 64 -7.23 -1.16 -17.52
N ARG A 65 -6.01 -0.68 -17.26
CA ARG A 65 -5.40 0.50 -17.90
C ARG A 65 -6.27 1.77 -17.83
N GLU A 66 -7.18 1.83 -16.87
CA GLU A 66 -8.07 2.97 -16.65
C GLU A 66 -7.26 4.23 -16.32
N ARG A 67 -7.55 5.34 -17.01
CA ARG A 67 -6.90 6.65 -16.82
C ARG A 67 -7.94 7.71 -16.42
N PRO A 68 -8.36 7.74 -15.16
CA PRO A 68 -9.46 8.60 -14.71
C PRO A 68 -9.07 10.08 -14.63
N TYR A 69 -7.78 10.42 -14.60
CA TYR A 69 -7.33 11.80 -14.43
C TYR A 69 -7.00 12.42 -15.79
N LYS A 70 -7.85 13.33 -16.28
CA LYS A 70 -7.64 14.05 -17.55
C LYS A 70 -7.02 15.42 -17.28
N CYS A 71 -6.07 15.82 -18.12
CA CYS A 71 -5.61 17.21 -18.19
C CYS A 71 -6.74 18.11 -18.73
N THR A 72 -6.90 19.30 -18.17
CA THR A 72 -7.86 20.30 -18.63
C THR A 72 -7.33 21.15 -19.77
N LEU A 73 -6.00 21.23 -19.93
CA LEU A 73 -5.33 22.02 -20.96
C LEU A 73 -4.97 21.20 -22.22
N CYS A 74 -4.99 19.87 -22.12
CA CYS A 74 -4.76 18.98 -23.25
C CYS A 74 -5.50 17.64 -23.05
N ASP A 75 -5.53 16.79 -24.08
CA ASP A 75 -6.26 15.51 -24.00
C ASP A 75 -5.51 14.37 -23.28
N ARG A 76 -4.36 14.65 -22.67
CA ARG A 76 -3.60 13.63 -21.95
C ARG A 76 -4.36 13.12 -20.73
N LYS A 77 -4.38 11.79 -20.57
CA LYS A 77 -4.99 11.08 -19.43
C LYS A 77 -3.95 10.30 -18.64
N PHE A 78 -4.07 10.35 -17.32
CA PHE A 78 -3.16 9.76 -16.35
C PHE A 78 -3.88 8.74 -15.47
N ILE A 79 -3.16 7.69 -15.07
CA ILE A 79 -3.67 6.66 -14.16
C ILE A 79 -3.66 7.16 -12.70
N ARG A 80 -2.76 8.09 -12.38
CA ARG A 80 -2.56 8.64 -11.03
C ARG A 80 -2.65 10.15 -11.01
N ILE A 81 -3.16 10.68 -9.90
CA ILE A 81 -3.32 12.13 -9.70
C ILE A 81 -1.99 12.85 -9.54
N ASP A 82 -0.99 12.23 -8.89
CA ASP A 82 0.33 12.82 -8.73
C ASP A 82 1.05 12.98 -10.07
N HIS A 83 0.83 12.06 -11.01
CA HIS A 83 1.37 12.19 -12.37
C HIS A 83 0.69 13.33 -13.14
N LEU A 84 -0.62 13.53 -12.96
CA LEU A 84 -1.30 14.68 -13.52
C LEU A 84 -0.75 15.99 -12.92
N LYS A 85 -0.57 16.04 -11.59
CA LYS A 85 -0.04 17.23 -10.90
C LYS A 85 1.36 17.64 -11.36
N VAL A 86 2.23 16.68 -11.70
CA VAL A 86 3.57 16.97 -12.24
C VAL A 86 3.49 17.40 -13.71
N HIS A 87 2.44 17.01 -14.43
CA HIS A 87 2.24 17.41 -15.82
C HIS A 87 1.67 18.82 -15.97
N MET A 88 0.82 19.25 -15.04
CA MET A 88 0.22 20.59 -14.99
C MET A 88 1.20 21.63 -14.47
#